data_AF-A0A536H585-F1
#
_entry.id   AF-A0A536H585-F1
#
_cell.length_a   1.000
_cell.length_b   1.000
_cell.length_c   1.000
_cell.angle_alpha   90.00
_cell.angle_beta   90.00
_cell.angle_gamma   90.00
#
_symmetry.space_group_name_H-M   'P 1'
#
loop_
_entity.id
_entity.type
_entity.pdbx_description
1 polymer ?
#
loop_
_entity_poly.entity_id
_entity_poly.type
_entity_poly.pdbx_seq_one_letter_code
_entity_poly.pdbx_strand_id
1 'polypeptide(L)' 'MSDEITEKEVEVFERLADLALKAERRKAVAGILSAWVPAANELSRKMAEPQHRALMPNVRFTHPAADEVTE' A
#
# COMPACT_ATOMS: atom_id res chain seq x y z
N MET A 1 3.65 5.23 -18.39
CA MET A 1 4.66 5.73 -17.45
C MET A 1 5.42 4.52 -16.96
N SER A 2 6.74 4.59 -16.80
CA SER A 2 7.47 3.47 -16.20
C SER A 2 6.88 3.20 -14.81
N ASP A 3 6.55 1.94 -14.51
CA ASP A 3 5.97 1.54 -13.21
C ASP A 3 6.98 1.62 -12.04
N GLU A 4 8.22 1.99 -12.35
CA GLU A 4 9.29 2.13 -11.37
C GLU A 4 9.28 3.54 -10.77
N ILE A 5 9.14 3.58 -9.45
CA ILE A 5 9.28 4.77 -8.62
C ILE A 5 10.74 4.88 -8.16
N THR A 6 11.33 6.04 -8.42
CA THR A 6 12.72 6.38 -8.14
C THR A 6 12.91 7.09 -6.80
N GLU A 7 14.13 7.11 -6.28
CA GLU A 7 14.45 7.85 -5.04
C GLU A 7 14.14 9.35 -5.15
N LYS A 8 14.28 9.94 -6.34
CA LYS A 8 13.95 11.35 -6.59
C LYS A 8 12.45 11.63 -6.51
N GLU A 9 11.63 10.67 -6.94
CA GLU A 9 10.17 10.76 -6.77
C GLU A 9 9.76 10.58 -5.30
N VAL A 10 10.46 9.71 -4.56
CA VAL A 10 10.27 9.59 -3.11
C VAL A 10 10.56 10.92 -2.41
N GLU A 11 11.57 11.69 -2.82
CA GLU A 11 11.81 13.05 -2.28
C GLU A 11 10.67 14.03 -2.57
N VAL A 12 9.94 13.86 -3.68
CA VAL A 12 8.72 14.63 -3.94
C VAL A 12 7.63 14.20 -2.97
N PHE A 13 7.45 12.89 -2.76
CA PHE A 13 6.46 12.36 -1.83
C PHE A 13 6.72 12.76 -0.38
N GLU A 14 7.97 12.77 0.08
CA GLU A 14 8.38 13.27 1.41
C GLU A 14 7.86 14.69 1.66
N ARG A 15 8.04 15.57 0.66
CA ARG A 15 7.60 16.97 0.75
C ARG A 15 6.09 17.11 0.73
N LEU A 16 5.40 16.32 -0.09
CA LEU A 16 3.94 16.35 -0.18
C LEU A 16 3.25 15.77 1.06
N ALA A 17 3.87 14.76 1.67
CA ALA A 17 3.35 14.08 2.85
C ALA A 17 3.77 14.75 4.18
N ASP A 18 4.61 15.80 4.11
CA ASP A 18 5.28 16.41 5.28
C ASP A 18 5.92 15.37 6.20
N LEU A 19 6.55 14.36 5.59
CA LEU A 19 7.15 13.22 6.30
C LEU A 19 8.57 13.00 5.80
N ALA A 20 9.52 13.65 6.48
CA ALA A 20 10.93 13.51 6.15
C ALA A 20 11.45 12.09 6.44
N LEU A 21 12.08 11.47 5.45
CA LEU A 21 12.76 10.19 5.61
C LEU A 21 14.28 10.42 5.69
N LYS A 22 14.97 9.52 6.41
CA LYS A 22 16.43 9.43 6.33
C LYS A 22 16.82 8.97 4.93
N ALA A 23 17.93 9.50 4.40
CA ALA A 23 18.41 9.19 3.05
C ALA A 23 18.55 7.67 2.80
N GLU A 24 19.03 6.92 3.79
CA GLU A 24 19.16 5.45 3.72
C GLU A 24 17.84 4.70 3.46
N ARG A 25 16.68 5.30 3.79
CA ARG A 25 15.37 4.67 3.61
C ARG A 25 14.76 4.93 2.23
N ARG A 26 15.24 5.93 1.48
CA ARG A 26 14.66 6.34 0.19
C ARG A 26 14.68 5.21 -0.82
N LYS A 27 15.82 4.53 -0.96
CA LYS A 27 15.96 3.38 -1.85
C LYS A 27 15.01 2.23 -1.50
N ALA A 28 14.86 1.93 -0.21
CA ALA A 28 13.95 0.89 0.23
C ALA A 28 12.49 1.25 -0.04
N VAL A 29 12.11 2.50 0.23
CA VAL A 29 10.76 3.02 -0.05
C VAL A 29 10.47 3.04 -1.55
N ALA A 30 11.43 3.47 -2.38
CA ALA A 30 11.32 3.43 -3.84
C ALA A 30 11.00 2.02 -4.35
N GLY A 31 11.72 1.00 -3.87
CA GLY A 31 11.44 -0.39 -4.22
C GLY A 31 10.07 -0.88 -3.76
N ILE A 32 9.67 -0.55 -2.52
CA ILE A 32 8.34 -0.91 -1.99
C ILE A 32 7.23 -0.26 -2.81
N LEU A 33 7.31 1.05 -3.04
CA LEU A 33 6.29 1.79 -3.78
C LEU A 33 6.20 1.34 -5.25
N SER A 34 7.34 1.02 -5.88
CA SER A 34 7.36 0.45 -7.25
C SER A 34 6.58 -0.86 -7.34
N ALA A 35 6.57 -1.68 -6.28
CA ALA A 35 5.79 -2.91 -6.25
C ALA A 35 4.32 -2.65 -5.89
N TRP A 36 4.06 -1.75 -4.94
CA TRP A 36 2.72 -1.57 -4.35
C TRP A 36 1.81 -0.67 -5.17
N VAL A 37 2.33 0.41 -5.77
CA VAL A 37 1.51 1.38 -6.49
C VAL A 37 0.81 0.75 -7.72
N PRO A 38 1.48 -0.05 -8.57
CA PRO A 38 0.79 -0.72 -9.67
C PRO A 38 -0.31 -1.68 -9.19
N ALA A 39 -0.06 -2.45 -8.13
CA ALA A 39 -1.05 -3.36 -7.55
C ALA A 39 -2.25 -2.61 -6.96
N ALA A 40 -2.03 -1.49 -6.28
CA ALA A 40 -3.09 -0.63 -5.74
C ALA A 40 -3.93 0.02 -6.85
N ASN A 41 -3.28 0.46 -7.93
CA ASN A 41 -3.97 1.00 -9.11
C ASN A 41 -4.82 -0.06 -9.81
N GLU A 42 -4.30 -1.28 -9.95
CA GLU A 42 -5.04 -2.42 -10.49
C GLU A 42 -6.29 -2.73 -9.65
N LEU A 43 -6.13 -2.77 -8.32
CA LEU A 43 -7.25 -2.97 -7.41
C LEU A 43 -8.29 -1.85 -7.55
N SER A 44 -7.84 -0.59 -7.60
CA SER A 44 -8.72 0.57 -7.77
C SER A 44 -9.52 0.47 -9.07
N ARG A 45 -8.88 0.04 -10.17
CA ARG A 45 -9.56 -0.18 -11.45
C ARG A 45 -10.65 -1.23 -11.33
N LYS A 46 -10.36 -2.39 -10.72
CA LYS A 46 -11.35 -3.45 -10.48
C LYS A 46 -12.51 -2.93 -9.63
N MET A 47 -12.21 -2.26 -8.52
CA MET A 47 -13.25 -1.75 -7.61
C MET A 47 -14.13 -0.65 -8.22
N ALA A 48 -13.69 0.03 -9.28
CA ALA A 48 -14.48 1.02 -10.01
C ALA A 48 -15.56 0.39 -10.93
N GLU A 49 -15.42 -0.89 -11.28
CA GLU A 49 -16.36 -1.60 -12.15
C GLU A 49 -17.74 -1.76 -11.48
N PRO A 50 -18.87 -1.61 -12.21
CA PRO A 50 -20.22 -1.64 -11.63
C PRO A 50 -20.49 -2.88 -10.76
N GLN A 51 -20.00 -4.04 -11.17
CA GLN A 51 -20.14 -5.32 -10.47
C GLN A 51 -19.45 -5.38 -9.10
N HIS A 52 -18.50 -4.48 -8.85
CA HIS A 52 -17.72 -4.43 -7.61
C HIS A 52 -18.13 -3.27 -6.69
N ARG A 53 -19.01 -2.36 -7.13
CA ARG A 53 -19.43 -1.18 -6.34
C ARG A 53 -20.20 -1.51 -5.07
N ALA A 54 -20.89 -2.66 -5.04
CA ALA A 54 -21.63 -3.14 -3.87
C ALA A 54 -20.74 -3.97 -2.91
N LEU A 55 -19.47 -4.23 -3.25
CA LEU A 55 -18.56 -4.91 -2.35
C LEU A 55 -18.21 -3.98 -1.18
N MET A 56 -18.68 -4.35 0.02
CA MET A 56 -18.26 -3.71 1.25
C MET A 56 -16.98 -4.37 1.76
N PRO A 57 -15.97 -3.59 2.19
CA PRO A 57 -14.83 -4.13 2.92
C PRO A 57 -15.32 -4.96 4.11
N ASN A 58 -14.72 -6.12 4.34
CA ASN A 58 -15.06 -6.90 5.53
C ASN A 58 -14.54 -6.17 6.78
N VAL A 59 -15.46 -5.54 7.52
CA VAL A 59 -15.15 -4.78 8.75
C VAL A 59 -15.02 -5.67 9.99
N ARG A 60 -15.19 -6.99 9.85
CA ARG A 60 -14.99 -7.94 10.93
C ARG A 60 -13.90 -8.94 10.55
N PHE A 61 -12.76 -8.78 11.21
CA PHE A 61 -11.77 -9.86 11.28
C PHE A 61 -12.35 -10.97 12.14
N THR A 62 -12.89 -12.01 11.52
CA THR A 62 -13.20 -13.26 12.23
C THR A 62 -11.89 -14.02 12.42
N HIS A 63 -11.08 -13.59 13.39
CA HIS A 63 -10.05 -14.46 13.91
C HIS A 63 -10.76 -15.58 14.68
N PRO A 64 -10.55 -16.87 14.35
CA PRO A 64 -10.86 -17.93 15.31
C PRO A 64 -10.12 -17.59 16.60
N ALA A 65 -10.78 -17.73 17.75
CA ALA A 65 -10.13 -17.55 19.04
C ALA A 65 -8.85 -18.39 19.02
N ALA A 66 -7.70 -17.73 19.23
CA ALA A 66 -6.47 -18.47 19.45
C ALA A 66 -6.71 -19.32 20.69
N ASP A 67 -6.57 -20.63 20.59
CA ASP A 67 -6.56 -21.50 21.76
C ASP A 67 -5.54 -20.89 22.74
N GLU A 68 -5.98 -20.58 23.96
CA GLU A 68 -5.11 -20.05 25.00
C GLU A 68 -3.95 -21.03 25.20
N VAL A 69 -2.76 -20.65 24.75
CA VAL A 69 -1.53 -21.38 25.07
C VAL A 69 -1.30 -21.14 26.55
N THR A 70 -1.73 -22.10 27.37
CA THR A 70 -1.41 -22.11 28.80
C THR A 70 0.04 -22.61 28.92
N GLU A 71 0.92 -21.78 29.48
CA GLU A 71 2.32 -22.13 29.79
C GLU A 71 2.44 -23.31 30.77
#